data_AF-A0A1B6FPY4-F1
#
_entry.id   AF-A0A1B6FPY4-F1
#
_cell.length_a   1.000
_cell.length_b   1.000
_cell.length_c   1.000
_cell.angle_alpha   90.00
_cell.angle_beta   90.00
_cell.angle_gamma   90.00
#
_symmetry.space_group_name_H-M   'P 1'
#
loop_
_entity.id
_entity.type
_entity.pdbx_description
1 polymer ?
#
loop_
_entity_poly.entity_id
_entity_poly.type
_entity_poly.pdbx_seq_one_letter_code
_entity_poly.pdbx_strand_id
1 'polypeptide(L)'
;AKVAAMWENPEDGEMMVSLLWYYRPEHTERGRQEWDPPDEIFASRHKDTNSVACIEDKCFVLTLNEYSRYRTALQVQDEGLTPRHVVPPLPEGVTYPRSHRQPPGRVAPDIVFFCRRVYDFRTKKILKNPTSSFG
;
A
#
# COMPACT_ATOMS: atom_id res chain seq x y z
N ALA A 1 7.93 3.43 -0.23
CA ALA A 1 7.38 4.03 -1.47
C ALA A 1 6.91 2.92 -2.43
N LYS A 2 6.24 3.24 -3.53
CA LYS A 2 5.93 2.28 -4.62
C LYS A 2 6.93 2.42 -5.75
N VAL A 3 7.58 1.32 -6.14
CA VAL A 3 8.41 1.26 -7.34
C VAL A 3 7.56 1.45 -8.60
N ALA A 4 7.98 2.36 -9.47
CA ALA A 4 7.38 2.60 -10.78
C ALA A 4 8.21 1.97 -11.91
N ALA A 5 9.53 2.15 -11.88
CA ALA A 5 10.47 1.54 -12.82
C ALA A 5 11.86 1.43 -12.18
N MET A 6 12.69 0.52 -12.69
CA MET A 6 14.12 0.39 -12.39
C MET A 6 14.91 0.41 -13.69
N TRP A 7 16.10 0.97 -13.70
CA TRP A 7 16.99 1.05 -14.87
C TRP A 7 18.45 1.18 -14.45
N GLU A 8 19.36 0.96 -15.38
CA GLU A 8 20.80 1.23 -15.21
C GLU A 8 21.10 2.66 -15.67
N ASN A 9 21.82 3.43 -14.85
CA ASN A 9 22.25 4.77 -15.20
C ASN A 9 23.34 4.70 -16.28
N PRO A 10 23.15 5.31 -17.46
CA PRO A 10 24.11 5.18 -18.56
C PRO A 10 25.47 5.84 -18.30
N GLU A 11 25.58 6.74 -17.31
CA GLU A 11 26.81 7.48 -17.03
C GLU A 11 27.82 6.68 -16.20
N ASP A 12 27.34 5.91 -15.21
CA ASP A 12 28.18 5.21 -14.22
C ASP A 12 27.81 3.74 -14.01
N GLY A 13 26.74 3.25 -14.63
CA GLY A 13 26.23 1.88 -14.47
C GLY A 13 25.46 1.65 -13.17
N GLU A 14 25.14 2.69 -12.38
CA GLU A 14 24.41 2.52 -11.13
C GLU A 14 22.95 2.09 -11.39
N MET A 15 22.47 1.11 -10.63
CA MET A 15 21.05 0.71 -10.68
C MET A 15 20.17 1.75 -9.98
N MET A 16 19.28 2.38 -10.73
CA MET A 16 18.38 3.42 -10.30
C MET A 16 16.93 2.92 -10.22
N VAL A 17 16.14 3.58 -9.39
CA VAL A 17 14.71 3.32 -9.21
C VAL A 17 13.91 4.61 -9.17
N SER A 18 12.77 4.62 -9.85
CA SER A 18 11.77 5.69 -9.74
C SER A 18 10.63 5.24 -8.84
N LEU A 19 10.18 6.16 -7.99
CA LEU A 19 9.29 5.87 -6.89
C LEU A 19 8.08 6.82 -6.89
N LEU A 20 6.96 6.33 -6.36
CA LEU A 20 5.82 7.13 -5.92
C LEU A 20 5.72 7.04 -4.39
N TRP A 21 5.76 8.19 -3.72
CA TRP A 21 5.80 8.23 -2.27
C TRP A 21 4.45 7.90 -1.61
N TYR A 22 4.55 7.24 -0.46
CA TYR A 22 3.49 7.19 0.53
C TYR A 22 3.92 8.00 1.75
N TYR A 23 2.97 8.65 2.39
CA TYR A 23 3.20 9.43 3.60
C TYR A 23 2.47 8.79 4.76
N ARG A 24 3.16 8.69 5.91
CA ARG A 24 2.48 8.47 7.18
C ARG A 24 1.75 9.76 7.61
N PRO A 25 0.64 9.68 8.36
CA PRO A 25 -0.08 10.86 8.83
C PRO A 25 0.81 11.89 9.54
N GLU A 26 1.78 11.42 10.32
CA GLU A 26 2.78 12.21 11.06
C GLU A 26 3.69 13.04 10.15
N HIS A 27 3.90 12.59 8.91
CA HIS A 27 4.73 13.29 7.92
C HIS A 27 3.91 14.26 7.05
N THR A 28 2.65 14.49 7.40
CA THR A 28 1.80 15.50 6.75
C THR A 28 1.66 16.71 7.66
N GLU A 29 1.38 17.89 7.09
CA GLU A 29 1.15 19.11 7.87
C GLU A 29 -0.04 18.99 8.83
N ARG A 30 -1.05 18.17 8.49
CA ARG A 30 -2.18 17.91 9.37
C ARG A 30 -1.79 17.03 10.57
N GLY A 31 -0.70 16.28 10.49
CA GLY A 31 -0.34 15.26 11.46
C GLY A 31 -1.33 14.09 11.55
N ARG A 32 -1.03 13.15 12.45
CA ARG A 32 -1.94 12.05 12.81
C ARG A 32 -3.13 12.59 13.60
N GLN A 33 -4.32 12.14 13.24
CA GLN A 33 -5.54 12.40 14.01
C GLN A 33 -5.92 11.17 14.84
N GLU A 34 -6.69 11.35 15.91
CA GLU A 34 -7.08 10.27 16.82
C GLU A 34 -7.82 9.12 16.12
N TRP A 35 -8.59 9.43 15.07
CA TRP A 35 -9.34 8.44 14.29
C TRP A 35 -8.55 7.81 13.14
N ASP A 36 -7.30 8.20 12.91
CA ASP A 36 -6.46 7.60 11.86
C ASP A 36 -5.83 6.31 12.39
N PRO A 37 -6.17 5.14 11.82
CA PRO A 37 -5.59 3.87 12.26
C PRO A 37 -4.06 3.86 12.14
N PRO A 38 -3.36 3.11 13.02
CA PRO A 38 -1.89 3.09 13.06
C PRO A 38 -1.28 2.72 11.70
N ASP A 39 -1.91 1.77 10.99
CA ASP A 39 -1.42 1.20 9.74
C ASP A 39 -1.87 1.99 8.48
N GLU A 40 -2.59 3.12 8.65
CA GLU A 40 -3.02 3.95 7.52
C GLU A 40 -1.85 4.78 6.99
N ILE A 41 -1.64 4.72 5.67
CA ILE A 41 -0.72 5.59 4.92
C ILE A 41 -1.46 6.27 3.75
N PHE A 42 -0.93 7.39 3.28
CA PHE A 42 -1.53 8.18 2.20
C PHE A 42 -0.68 8.09 0.93
N ALA A 43 -1.28 7.66 -0.18
CA ALA A 43 -0.61 7.68 -1.47
C ALA A 43 -0.37 9.12 -1.91
N SER A 44 0.78 9.40 -2.55
CA SER A 44 1.04 10.71 -3.14
C SER A 44 1.42 10.59 -4.62
N ARG A 45 1.18 11.67 -5.36
CA ARG A 45 1.73 11.86 -6.72
C ARG A 45 3.18 12.38 -6.70
N HIS A 46 3.79 12.47 -5.52
CA HIS A 46 5.19 12.83 -5.38
C HIS A 46 6.07 11.72 -5.97
N LYS A 47 6.76 12.06 -7.06
CA LYS A 47 7.73 11.21 -7.75
C LYS A 47 9.13 11.53 -7.29
N ASP A 48 9.98 10.52 -7.23
CA ASP A 48 11.39 10.66 -6.90
C ASP A 48 12.21 9.56 -7.58
N THR A 49 13.52 9.76 -7.63
CA THR A 49 14.49 8.82 -8.18
C THR A 49 15.61 8.62 -7.16
N ASN A 50 15.90 7.35 -6.85
CA ASN A 50 16.93 6.98 -5.88
C ASN A 50 17.78 5.83 -6.45
N SER A 51 18.91 5.56 -5.80
CA SER A 51 19.65 4.31 -6.02
C SER A 51 18.83 3.12 -5.53
N VAL A 52 18.90 1.99 -6.24
CA VAL A 52 18.32 0.71 -5.80
C VAL A 52 18.96 0.27 -4.48
N ALA A 53 20.21 0.68 -4.21
CA ALA A 53 20.90 0.39 -2.95
C ALA A 53 20.24 1.03 -1.71
N CYS A 54 19.35 2.02 -1.89
CA CYS A 54 18.61 2.63 -0.80
C CYS A 54 17.35 1.85 -0.40
N ILE A 55 17.03 0.73 -1.06
CA ILE A 55 15.88 -0.11 -0.69
C ILE A 55 16.25 -0.98 0.51
N GLU A 56 15.60 -0.74 1.65
CA GLU A 56 15.79 -1.53 2.87
C GLU A 56 15.00 -2.84 2.83
N ASP A 57 13.66 -2.74 2.72
CA ASP A 57 12.77 -3.89 2.86
C ASP A 57 11.49 -3.77 2.01
N LYS A 58 10.83 -4.92 1.81
CA LYS A 58 9.52 -5.01 1.15
C LYS A 58 8.39 -4.95 2.17
N CYS A 59 7.36 -4.18 1.85
CA CYS A 59 6.09 -4.15 2.59
C CYS A 59 4.88 -4.32 1.67
N PHE A 60 3.71 -4.48 2.27
CA PHE A 60 2.43 -4.63 1.59
C PHE A 60 1.56 -3.40 1.83
N VAL A 61 1.02 -2.83 0.76
CA VAL A 61 0.04 -1.72 0.85
C VAL A 61 -1.28 -2.15 0.24
N LEU A 62 -2.25 -2.35 1.11
CA LEU A 62 -3.58 -2.85 0.78
C LEU A 62 -4.58 -1.69 0.56
N THR A 63 -5.63 -1.94 -0.20
CA THR A 63 -6.86 -1.13 -0.10
C THR A 63 -7.52 -1.36 1.26
N LEU A 64 -8.38 -0.44 1.69
CA LEU A 64 -9.14 -0.62 2.93
C LEU A 64 -9.90 -1.97 2.94
N ASN A 65 -10.54 -2.33 1.83
CA ASN A 65 -11.31 -3.57 1.74
C ASN A 65 -10.42 -4.81 1.82
N GLU A 66 -9.25 -4.80 1.18
CA GLU A 66 -8.26 -5.89 1.30
C GLU A 66 -7.75 -6.01 2.73
N TYR A 67 -7.39 -4.89 3.36
CA TYR A 67 -6.89 -4.86 4.74
C TYR A 67 -7.93 -5.34 5.75
N SER A 68 -9.19 -4.91 5.64
CA SER A 68 -10.26 -5.40 6.51
C SER A 68 -10.42 -6.92 6.41
N ARG A 69 -10.43 -7.47 5.18
CA ARG A 69 -10.48 -8.93 4.98
C ARG A 69 -9.27 -9.63 5.57
N TYR A 70 -8.08 -9.07 5.39
CA TYR A 70 -6.84 -9.61 5.94
C TYR A 70 -6.91 -9.69 7.48
N ARG A 71 -7.31 -8.60 8.13
CA ARG A 71 -7.46 -8.53 9.59
C ARG A 71 -8.52 -9.51 10.11
N THR A 72 -9.67 -9.62 9.45
CA THR A 72 -10.69 -10.61 9.80
C THR A 72 -10.16 -12.04 9.66
N ALA A 73 -9.44 -12.35 8.58
CA ALA A 73 -8.87 -13.68 8.38
C ALA A 73 -7.85 -14.05 9.48
N LEU A 74 -7.01 -13.09 9.90
CA LEU A 74 -6.08 -13.30 11.01
C LEU A 74 -6.80 -13.54 12.34
N GLN A 75 -7.89 -12.80 12.62
CA GLN A 75 -8.68 -12.98 13.83
C GLN A 75 -9.38 -14.34 13.85
N VAL A 76 -10.02 -14.72 12.73
CA VAL A 76 -10.65 -16.04 12.58
C VAL A 76 -9.66 -17.17 12.81
N GLN A 77 -8.44 -17.03 12.27
CA GLN A 77 -7.38 -18.02 12.46
C GLN A 77 -6.92 -18.11 13.93
N ASP A 78 -6.82 -16.96 14.62
CA ASP A 78 -6.41 -16.88 16.02
C ASP A 78 -7.46 -17.52 16.96
N GLU A 79 -8.74 -17.28 16.66
CA GLU A 79 -9.88 -17.82 17.42
C GLU A 79 -10.26 -19.25 17.01
N GLY A 80 -9.60 -19.83 15.99
CA GLY A 80 -9.92 -21.16 15.47
C GLY A 80 -11.32 -21.27 14.83
N LEU A 81 -11.86 -20.14 14.37
CA LEU A 81 -13.19 -20.06 13.77
C LEU A 81 -13.18 -20.46 12.29
N THR A 82 -14.36 -20.75 11.75
CA THR A 82 -14.54 -20.92 10.30
C THR A 82 -14.70 -19.56 9.62
N PRO A 83 -13.97 -19.29 8.52
CA PRO A 83 -14.09 -18.01 7.83
C PRO A 83 -15.47 -17.87 7.19
N ARG A 84 -16.15 -16.75 7.45
CA ARG A 84 -17.36 -16.38 6.72
C ARG A 84 -16.96 -15.76 5.38
N HIS A 85 -17.32 -16.40 4.28
CA HIS A 85 -17.14 -15.85 2.94
C HIS A 85 -18.16 -14.75 2.68
N VAL A 86 -17.78 -13.49 2.92
CA VAL A 86 -18.65 -12.31 2.69
C VAL A 86 -18.55 -11.81 1.25
N VAL A 87 -17.56 -12.27 0.49
CA VAL A 87 -17.38 -11.92 -0.93
C VAL A 87 -17.73 -13.13 -1.78
N PRO A 88 -18.56 -12.97 -2.83
CA PRO A 88 -18.81 -14.05 -3.78
C PRO A 88 -17.50 -14.58 -4.37
N PRO A 89 -17.38 -15.89 -4.62
CA PRO A 89 -16.24 -16.44 -5.33
C PRO A 89 -16.12 -15.78 -6.70
N LEU A 90 -14.88 -15.57 -7.15
CA LEU A 90 -14.63 -15.13 -8.52
C LEU A 90 -15.10 -16.22 -9.50
N PRO A 91 -15.55 -15.85 -10.71
CA PRO A 91 -15.85 -16.81 -11.76
C PRO A 91 -14.64 -17.71 -12.05
N GLU A 92 -14.89 -18.94 -12.50
CA GLU A 92 -13.83 -19.84 -12.90
C GLU A 92 -12.93 -19.22 -13.97
N GLY A 93 -11.62 -19.41 -13.83
CA GLY A 93 -10.61 -18.82 -14.72
C GLY A 93 -10.29 -17.35 -14.44
N VAL A 94 -11.03 -16.66 -13.55
CA VAL A 94 -10.76 -15.27 -13.19
C VAL A 94 -9.91 -15.19 -11.93
N THR A 95 -8.72 -14.62 -12.06
CA THR A 95 -7.84 -14.33 -10.91
C THR A 95 -8.04 -12.91 -10.42
N TYR A 96 -7.96 -12.72 -9.10
CA TYR A 96 -8.04 -11.37 -8.54
C TYR A 96 -6.82 -10.54 -9.00
N PRO A 97 -7.00 -9.38 -9.66
CA PRO A 97 -5.88 -8.64 -10.26
C PRO A 97 -4.78 -8.22 -9.27
N ARG A 98 -5.12 -8.07 -7.99
CA ARG A 98 -4.19 -7.69 -6.91
C ARG A 98 -3.78 -8.86 -6.01
N SER A 99 -3.96 -10.11 -6.46
CA SER A 99 -3.53 -11.31 -5.73
C SER A 99 -2.04 -11.25 -5.36
N HIS A 100 -1.18 -10.86 -6.32
CA HIS A 100 0.26 -10.68 -6.14
C HIS A 100 0.65 -9.57 -5.14
N ARG A 101 -0.30 -8.75 -4.69
CA ARG A 101 -0.10 -7.66 -3.72
C ARG A 101 -0.61 -8.01 -2.32
N GLN A 102 -1.17 -9.20 -2.14
CA GLN A 102 -1.59 -9.68 -0.83
C GLN A 102 -0.38 -10.27 -0.08
N PRO A 103 -0.34 -10.16 1.25
CA PRO A 103 0.63 -10.90 2.06
C PRO A 103 0.44 -12.42 1.89
N PRO A 104 1.52 -13.20 1.86
CA PRO A 104 1.44 -14.67 1.88
C PRO A 104 1.05 -15.15 3.28
N GLY A 105 -0.25 -15.18 3.57
CA GLY A 105 -0.75 -15.57 4.90
C GLY A 105 -0.38 -14.57 6.01
N ARG A 106 -0.04 -15.08 7.19
CA ARG A 106 0.35 -14.24 8.34
C ARG A 106 1.77 -13.73 8.17
N VAL A 107 1.92 -12.41 8.16
CA VAL A 107 3.21 -11.72 8.15
C VAL A 107 3.31 -10.77 9.34
N ALA A 108 4.49 -10.18 9.56
CA ALA A 108 4.68 -9.21 10.64
C ALA A 108 3.77 -7.97 10.43
N PRO A 109 3.08 -7.46 11.47
CA PRO A 109 2.12 -6.36 11.32
C PRO A 109 2.74 -5.05 10.82
N ASP A 110 4.00 -4.80 11.14
CA ASP A 110 4.78 -3.60 10.80
C ASP A 110 5.12 -3.49 9.30
N ILE A 111 4.94 -4.57 8.53
CA ILE A 111 5.12 -4.56 7.07
C ILE A 111 3.79 -4.58 6.31
N VAL A 112 2.64 -4.45 6.98
CA VAL A 112 1.31 -4.41 6.36
C VAL A 112 0.61 -3.09 6.63
N PHE A 113 0.46 -2.30 5.58
CA PHE A 113 -0.23 -1.01 5.62
C PHE A 113 -1.49 -1.03 4.76
N PHE A 114 -2.36 -0.04 4.95
CA PHE A 114 -3.44 0.21 4.01
C PHE A 114 -3.53 1.67 3.60
N CYS A 115 -4.11 1.91 2.43
CA CYS A 115 -4.27 3.23 1.86
C CYS A 115 -5.69 3.38 1.29
N ARG A 116 -6.39 4.45 1.72
CA ARG A 116 -7.71 4.86 1.19
C ARG A 116 -7.80 6.34 0.82
N ARG A 117 -6.74 7.11 1.08
CA ARG A 117 -6.69 8.55 0.84
C ARG A 117 -5.43 8.92 0.08
N VAL A 118 -5.49 10.05 -0.61
CA VAL A 118 -4.34 10.60 -1.34
C VAL A 118 -3.87 11.87 -0.64
N TYR A 119 -2.57 12.00 -0.45
CA TYR A 119 -1.93 13.22 0.02
C TYR A 119 -1.34 13.98 -1.17
N ASP A 120 -1.85 15.18 -1.41
CA ASP A 120 -1.27 16.12 -2.36
C ASP A 120 -0.13 16.87 -1.67
N PHE A 121 1.11 16.50 -2.01
CA PHE A 121 2.31 17.09 -1.41
C PHE A 121 2.54 18.55 -1.77
N ARG A 122 1.89 19.05 -2.85
CA ARG A 122 2.00 20.44 -3.30
C ARG A 122 1.03 21.33 -2.56
N THR A 123 -0.23 20.91 -2.47
CA THR A 123 -1.29 21.67 -1.78
C THR A 123 -1.43 21.35 -0.31
N LYS A 124 -0.70 20.33 0.17
CA LYS A 124 -0.69 19.85 1.56
C LYS A 124 -2.03 19.31 2.04
N LYS A 125 -2.91 18.95 1.10
CA LYS A 125 -4.27 18.46 1.38
C LYS A 125 -4.36 16.95 1.31
N ILE A 126 -5.27 16.40 2.11
CA ILE A 126 -5.65 14.99 2.07
C ILE A 126 -6.99 14.88 1.35
N LEU A 127 -7.01 14.12 0.25
CA LEU A 127 -8.16 13.87 -0.60
C LEU A 127 -8.78 12.52 -0.22
N LYS A 128 -10.07 12.54 0.14
CA LYS A 128 -10.89 11.35 0.38
C LYS A 128 -11.49 10.97 -0.98
N ASN A 129 -11.01 9.88 -1.59
CA ASN A 129 -11.29 9.43 -2.97
C ASN A 129 -10.54 10.20 -4.07
N PRO A 130 -9.46 9.65 -4.64
CA PRO A 130 -9.08 10.03 -5.98
C PRO A 130 -10.20 9.54 -6.90
N THR A 131 -10.93 10.45 -7.53
CA THR A 131 -11.74 10.10 -8.70
C THR A 131 -10.84 9.31 -9.64
N SER A 132 -11.31 8.13 -10.03
CA SER A 132 -10.64 7.22 -10.94
C SER A 132 -10.37 7.90 -12.27
N SER A 133 -9.23 8.53 -12.42
CA SER A 133 -8.66 8.92 -13.70
C SER A 133 -7.20 8.46 -13.73
N PHE A 134 -7.06 7.14 -13.81
CA PHE A 134 -5.84 6.47 -14.22
C PHE A 134 -6.23 5.46 -15.30
N GLY A 135 -6.37 5.99 -16.52
CA GLY A 135 -6.14 5.24 -17.76
C GLY A 135 -4.74 5.54 -18.26
#